data_AF-A0A7Y5C7D6-F1
#
_entry.id   AF-A0A7Y5C7D6-F1
#
_cell.length_a   1.000
_cell.length_b   1.000
_cell.length_c   1.000
_cell.angle_alpha   90.00
_cell.angle_beta   90.00
_cell.angle_gamma   90.00
#
_symmetry.space_group_name_H-M   'P 1'
#
loop_
_entity.id
_entity.type
_entity.pdbx_description
1 polymer ?
#
loop_
_entity_poly.entity_id
_entity_poly.type
_entity_poly.pdbx_seq_one_letter_code
_entity_poly.pdbx_strand_id
1 'polypeptide(L)'
;MIAIEPSLGRGNIKVGPILTFSLPSRFSCPGATQWCLDHCYAARFERIRPDCRRAYSRNVMLTWNPRRFVRAMLKRIPRDLLVLRIHVSGDFYSRSYILAWLRIARKRPRTQFWAYTRSWTVPSLLAALEQFRIRPNVHLFASVDPGMPDPPPGWRVAYLDIDPRAHGVPCLHQSGIAKSCFECRYCFCAGKGNVVFKVH
;
A
#
# COMPACT_ATOMS: atom_id res chain seq x y z
N MET A 1 18.35 17.45 17.28
CA MET A 1 18.02 16.35 16.33
C MET A 1 16.96 16.86 15.36
N ILE A 2 17.23 16.93 14.05
CA ILE A 2 16.23 17.41 13.07
C ILE A 2 14.99 16.49 13.10
N ALA A 3 13.82 17.10 13.27
CA ALA A 3 12.55 16.39 13.22
C ALA A 3 12.22 15.99 11.77
N ILE A 4 12.61 14.77 11.35
CA ILE A 4 12.07 14.13 10.14
C ILE A 4 10.56 13.98 10.31
N GLU A 5 9.80 14.77 9.56
CA GLU A 5 8.34 14.68 9.43
C GLU A 5 7.98 13.77 8.23
N PRO A 6 6.83 13.08 8.27
CA PRO A 6 6.42 12.19 7.18
C PRO A 6 6.03 13.00 5.95
N SER A 7 6.55 12.61 4.80
CA SER A 7 6.17 13.14 3.49
C SER A 7 4.95 12.38 2.97
N LEU A 8 3.80 13.05 2.95
CA LEU A 8 2.55 12.53 2.39
C LEU A 8 2.34 13.08 0.98
N GLY A 9 2.13 12.20 0.01
CA GLY A 9 1.67 12.59 -1.32
C GLY A 9 0.22 13.06 -1.26
N ARG A 10 -0.13 14.07 -2.08
CA ARG A 10 -1.49 14.62 -2.18
C ARG A 10 -2.34 13.88 -3.23
N GLY A 11 -1.98 12.64 -3.53
CA GLY A 11 -2.63 11.82 -4.55
C GLY A 11 -2.01 11.96 -5.95
N ASN A 12 -2.71 11.42 -6.95
CA ASN A 12 -2.37 11.46 -8.38
C ASN A 12 -3.63 11.17 -9.21
N ILE A 13 -3.51 11.16 -10.54
CA ILE A 13 -4.64 10.93 -11.46
C ILE A 13 -5.41 9.65 -11.10
N LYS A 14 -4.72 8.53 -10.82
CA LYS A 14 -5.35 7.25 -10.48
C LYS A 14 -6.01 7.27 -9.11
N VAL A 15 -5.33 7.81 -8.10
CA VAL A 15 -5.77 7.73 -6.70
C VAL A 15 -6.80 8.84 -6.37
N GLY A 16 -6.80 9.94 -7.12
CA GLY A 16 -7.56 11.15 -6.78
C GLY A 16 -6.87 11.92 -5.65
N PRO A 17 -7.60 12.76 -4.88
CA PRO A 17 -7.03 13.62 -3.83
C PRO A 17 -6.62 12.88 -2.54
N ILE A 18 -6.53 11.55 -2.57
CA ILE A 18 -6.29 10.77 -1.38
C ILE A 18 -4.81 10.88 -0.96
N LEU A 19 -4.59 11.11 0.34
CA LEU A 19 -3.26 11.11 0.91
C LEU A 19 -2.58 9.75 0.77
N THR A 20 -1.31 9.77 0.39
CA THR A 20 -0.49 8.56 0.17
C THR A 20 0.76 8.60 1.04
N PHE A 21 1.10 7.51 1.71
CA PHE A 21 2.41 7.32 2.33
C PHE A 21 3.16 6.22 1.59
N SER A 22 4.29 6.55 0.96
CA SER A 22 5.07 5.60 0.15
C SER A 22 6.50 5.49 0.66
N LEU A 23 7.11 4.34 0.35
CA LEU A 23 8.50 3.99 0.63
C LEU A 23 9.26 3.76 -0.69
N PRO A 24 10.60 3.68 -0.68
CA PRO A 24 11.37 3.44 -1.88
C PRO A 24 11.07 2.05 -2.46
N SER A 25 10.75 2.00 -3.74
CA SER A 25 10.59 0.75 -4.48
C SER A 25 11.86 -0.11 -4.41
N ARG A 26 11.69 -1.43 -4.54
CA ARG A 26 12.76 -2.45 -4.46
C ARG A 26 13.42 -2.57 -3.08
N PHE A 27 13.97 -1.48 -2.54
CA PHE A 27 14.60 -1.46 -1.22
C PHE A 27 13.66 -1.90 -0.08
N SER A 28 12.39 -1.49 -0.14
CA SER A 28 11.39 -1.84 0.87
C SER A 28 10.45 -2.98 0.46
N CYS A 29 10.80 -3.76 -0.57
CA CYS A 29 9.93 -4.76 -1.19
C CYS A 29 10.47 -6.19 -1.04
N PRO A 30 10.51 -6.76 0.17
CA PRO A 30 11.10 -8.09 0.38
C PRO A 30 10.31 -9.23 -0.27
N GLY A 31 9.03 -9.02 -0.58
CA GLY A 31 8.18 -10.00 -1.30
C GLY A 31 8.18 -9.84 -2.82
N ALA A 32 9.05 -9.01 -3.40
CA ALA A 32 9.12 -8.82 -4.85
C ALA A 32 9.63 -10.10 -5.54
N THR A 33 8.89 -10.57 -6.54
CA THR A 33 9.33 -11.62 -7.47
C THR A 33 10.26 -11.03 -8.54
N GLN A 34 10.92 -11.89 -9.31
CA GLN A 34 11.69 -11.48 -10.47
C GLN A 34 10.83 -10.67 -11.46
N TRP A 35 9.62 -11.16 -11.77
CA TRP A 35 8.65 -10.45 -12.62
C TRP A 35 8.40 -9.03 -12.12
N CYS A 36 8.18 -8.86 -10.80
CA CYS A 36 7.98 -7.55 -10.19
C CYS A 36 9.18 -6.63 -10.31
N LEU A 37 10.41 -7.15 -10.17
CA LEU A 37 11.63 -6.37 -10.26
C LEU A 37 11.84 -5.85 -11.68
N ASP A 38 11.61 -6.70 -12.68
CA ASP A 38 11.75 -6.38 -14.10
C ASP A 38 10.68 -5.37 -14.57
N HIS A 39 9.45 -5.50 -14.06
CA HIS A 39 8.30 -4.67 -14.45
C HIS A 39 7.92 -3.60 -13.42
N CYS A 40 8.83 -3.25 -12.50
CA CYS A 40 8.52 -2.34 -11.39
C CYS A 40 8.21 -0.91 -11.88
N TYR A 41 6.91 -0.59 -12.06
CA TYR A 41 6.48 0.75 -12.47
C TYR A 41 6.98 1.85 -11.50
N ALA A 42 7.03 1.54 -10.20
CA ALA A 42 7.42 2.49 -9.18
C ALA A 42 8.91 2.87 -9.26
N ALA A 43 9.79 1.92 -9.60
CA ALA A 43 11.21 2.20 -9.83
C ALA A 43 11.41 3.09 -11.06
N ARG A 44 10.65 2.86 -12.13
CA ARG A 44 10.63 3.72 -13.32
C ARG A 44 10.19 5.14 -12.94
N PHE A 45 9.13 5.27 -12.13
CA PHE A 45 8.61 6.55 -11.66
C PHE A 45 9.60 7.31 -10.75
N GLU A 46 10.24 6.62 -9.81
CA GLU A 46 11.23 7.20 -8.89
C GLU A 46 12.49 7.71 -9.62
N ARG A 47 12.84 7.11 -10.77
CA ARG A 47 13.91 7.59 -11.64
C ARG A 47 13.57 8.92 -12.31
N ILE A 48 12.33 9.10 -12.77
CA ILE A 48 11.87 10.32 -13.46
C ILE A 48 11.39 11.43 -12.49
N ARG A 49 11.12 11.09 -11.22
CA ARG A 49 10.66 12.03 -10.17
C ARG A 49 11.59 11.99 -8.95
N PRO A 50 12.76 12.66 -9.00
CA PRO A 50 13.74 12.61 -7.92
C PRO A 50 13.23 13.17 -6.58
N ASP A 51 12.28 14.11 -6.59
CA ASP A 51 11.63 14.59 -5.37
C ASP A 51 10.81 13.52 -4.66
N CYS A 52 10.07 12.71 -5.43
CA CYS A 52 9.35 11.57 -4.88
C CYS A 52 10.33 10.56 -4.28
N ARG A 53 11.43 10.25 -4.97
CA ARG A 53 12.49 9.38 -4.46
C ARG A 53 13.05 9.89 -3.14
N ARG A 54 13.42 11.17 -3.05
CA ARG A 54 13.90 11.79 -1.80
C ARG A 54 12.87 11.72 -0.68
N ALA A 55 11.61 12.02 -0.97
CA ALA A 55 10.52 11.92 -0.01
C ALA A 55 10.36 10.49 0.53
N TYR A 56 10.43 9.49 -0.34
CA TYR A 56 10.31 8.08 0.02
C TYR A 56 11.50 7.61 0.86
N SER A 57 12.73 8.03 0.51
CA SER A 57 13.92 7.76 1.33
C SER A 57 13.79 8.33 2.74
N ARG A 58 13.28 9.57 2.88
CA ARG A 58 13.03 10.17 4.19
C ARG A 58 11.95 9.41 4.97
N ASN A 59 10.90 8.95 4.28
CA ASN A 59 9.84 8.16 4.90
C ASN A 59 10.37 6.83 5.45
N VAL A 60 11.22 6.09 4.72
CA VAL A 60 11.78 4.82 5.23
C VAL A 60 12.71 5.05 6.42
N MET A 61 13.48 6.14 6.43
CA MET A 61 14.30 6.50 7.59
C MET A 61 13.43 6.79 8.82
N LEU A 62 12.30 7.47 8.65
CA LEU A 62 11.36 7.73 9.74
C LEU A 62 10.80 6.43 10.34
N THR A 63 10.56 5.41 9.52
CA THR A 63 9.96 4.15 9.95
C THR A 63 10.92 3.26 10.75
N TRP A 64 12.24 3.49 10.70
CA TRP A 64 13.23 2.82 11.54
C TRP A 64 13.05 3.08 13.04
N ASN A 65 12.37 4.17 13.41
CA ASN A 65 11.90 4.37 14.78
C ASN A 65 10.37 4.32 14.83
N PRO A 66 9.76 3.14 15.08
CA PRO A 66 8.32 2.96 15.04
C PRO A 66 7.55 3.91 15.97
N ARG A 67 8.09 4.23 17.16
CA ARG A 67 7.44 5.14 18.11
C ARG A 67 7.37 6.55 17.54
N ARG A 68 8.48 7.03 16.97
CA ARG A 68 8.56 8.34 16.31
C ARG A 68 7.67 8.39 15.08
N PHE A 69 7.69 7.35 14.24
CA PHE A 69 6.84 7.25 13.06
C PHE A 69 5.35 7.35 13.41
N VAL A 70 4.87 6.57 14.39
CA VAL A 70 3.46 6.63 14.85
C VAL A 70 3.10 8.04 15.31
N ARG A 71 3.94 8.66 16.14
CA ARG A 71 3.70 10.03 16.65
C ARG A 71 3.61 11.03 15.50
N ALA A 72 4.58 11.00 14.58
CA ALA A 72 4.66 11.96 13.48
C ALA A 72 3.49 11.78 12.49
N MET A 73 3.13 10.54 12.16
CA MET A 73 1.96 10.25 11.33
C MET A 73 0.66 10.76 11.95
N LEU A 74 0.42 10.49 13.24
CA LEU A 74 -0.80 10.94 13.92
C LEU A 74 -0.89 12.45 14.04
N LYS A 75 0.25 13.15 14.17
CA LYS A 75 0.32 14.61 14.10
C LYS A 75 0.04 15.13 12.70
N ARG A 76 0.54 14.45 11.67
CA ARG A 76 0.51 14.93 10.28
C ARG A 76 -0.82 14.72 9.57
N ILE A 77 -1.51 13.60 9.84
CA ILE A 77 -2.79 13.28 9.19
C ILE A 77 -3.95 13.97 9.92
N PRO A 78 -4.92 14.56 9.18
CA PRO A 78 -6.12 15.16 9.77
C PRO A 78 -6.90 14.17 10.65
N ARG A 79 -7.59 14.69 11.68
CA ARG A 79 -8.37 13.83 12.60
C ARG A 79 -9.61 13.22 11.95
N ASP A 80 -10.12 13.88 10.93
CA ASP A 80 -11.27 13.58 10.08
C ASP A 80 -10.87 13.00 8.73
N LEU A 81 -9.59 12.61 8.55
CA LEU A 81 -9.12 11.99 7.32
C LEU A 81 -9.96 10.75 7.02
N LEU A 82 -10.68 10.78 5.89
CA LEU A 82 -11.56 9.68 5.49
C LEU A 82 -10.79 8.44 5.08
N VAL A 83 -9.73 8.62 4.30
CA VAL A 83 -9.05 7.51 3.63
C VAL A 83 -7.58 7.84 3.39
N LEU A 84 -6.70 6.84 3.56
CA LEU A 84 -5.26 6.95 3.33
C LEU A 84 -4.76 5.72 2.58
N ARG A 85 -4.03 5.94 1.48
CA ARG A 85 -3.35 4.87 0.76
C ARG A 85 -1.97 4.64 1.36
N ILE A 86 -1.75 3.44 1.88
CA ILE A 86 -0.42 2.98 2.25
C ILE A 86 0.18 2.36 0.99
N HIS A 87 1.31 2.91 0.56
CA HIS A 87 2.10 2.52 -0.61
C HIS A 87 1.41 2.77 -1.97
N VAL A 88 1.84 3.85 -2.62
CA VAL A 88 1.87 3.92 -4.10
C VAL A 88 3.19 3.37 -4.63
N SER A 89 4.24 3.43 -3.81
CA SER A 89 5.54 2.78 -3.98
C SER A 89 6.00 2.17 -2.66
N GLY A 90 6.86 1.16 -2.77
CA GLY A 90 7.40 0.39 -1.65
C GLY A 90 6.44 -0.68 -1.14
N ASP A 91 6.84 -1.39 -0.09
CA ASP A 91 6.03 -2.41 0.56
C ASP A 91 6.30 -2.47 2.08
N PHE A 92 5.63 -3.38 2.78
CA PHE A 92 5.90 -3.69 4.18
C PHE A 92 7.20 -4.49 4.31
N TYR A 93 8.25 -3.87 4.84
CA TYR A 93 9.59 -4.49 4.89
C TYR A 93 9.99 -5.05 6.27
N SER A 94 9.22 -4.77 7.32
CA SER A 94 9.55 -5.24 8.68
C SER A 94 8.32 -5.40 9.57
N ARG A 95 8.40 -6.33 10.51
CA ARG A 95 7.36 -6.55 11.53
C ARG A 95 7.08 -5.29 12.34
N SER A 96 8.13 -4.56 12.72
CA SER A 96 8.00 -3.34 13.53
C SER A 96 7.29 -2.21 12.77
N TYR A 97 7.48 -2.11 11.45
CA TYR A 97 6.78 -1.18 10.58
C TYR A 97 5.29 -1.52 10.41
N ILE A 98 4.96 -2.81 10.21
CA ILE A 98 3.56 -3.27 10.14
C ILE A 98 2.83 -2.98 11.45
N LEU A 99 3.44 -3.31 12.59
CA LEU A 99 2.86 -3.03 13.90
C LEU A 99 2.71 -1.52 14.19
N ALA A 100 3.53 -0.67 13.57
CA ALA A 100 3.37 0.77 13.66
C ALA A 100 2.10 1.24 12.92
N TRP A 101 1.85 0.72 11.72
CA TRP A 101 0.59 0.97 11.00
C TRP A 101 -0.63 0.45 11.74
N LEU A 102 -0.55 -0.74 12.33
CA LEU A 102 -1.61 -1.27 13.20
C LEU A 102 -1.95 -0.32 14.35
N ARG A 103 -0.94 0.28 15.01
CA ARG A 103 -1.16 1.29 16.05
C ARG A 103 -1.82 2.56 15.51
N ILE A 104 -1.41 3.03 14.32
CA ILE A 104 -2.01 4.21 13.67
C ILE A 104 -3.48 3.92 13.35
N ALA A 105 -3.78 2.78 12.73
CA ALA A 105 -5.14 2.38 12.36
C ALA A 105 -6.07 2.24 13.57
N ARG A 106 -5.55 1.68 14.69
CA ARG A 106 -6.29 1.64 15.97
C ARG A 106 -6.62 3.02 16.53
N LYS A 107 -5.70 3.99 16.40
CA LYS A 107 -5.90 5.37 16.86
C LYS A 107 -6.72 6.24 15.89
N ARG A 108 -7.02 5.74 14.70
CA ARG A 108 -7.81 6.41 13.65
C ARG A 108 -8.93 5.50 13.16
N PRO A 109 -9.87 5.08 14.02
CA PRO A 109 -10.87 4.08 13.67
C PRO A 109 -11.82 4.52 12.54
N ARG A 110 -11.99 5.82 12.32
CA ARG A 110 -12.82 6.39 11.23
C ARG A 110 -12.08 6.51 9.89
N THR A 111 -10.75 6.45 9.89
CA THR A 111 -9.95 6.52 8.66
C THR A 111 -9.82 5.13 8.06
N GLN A 112 -10.16 5.00 6.78
CA GLN A 112 -9.92 3.77 6.01
C GLN A 112 -8.48 3.75 5.50
N PHE A 113 -7.75 2.68 5.79
CA PHE A 113 -6.41 2.44 5.28
C PHE A 113 -6.47 1.34 4.23
N TRP A 114 -5.82 1.52 3.09
CA TRP A 114 -5.71 0.42 2.13
C TRP A 114 -4.32 0.33 1.50
N ALA A 115 -3.93 -0.89 1.13
CA ALA A 115 -2.66 -1.20 0.50
C ALA A 115 -2.74 -2.49 -0.32
N TYR A 116 -1.81 -2.62 -1.25
CA TYR A 116 -1.47 -3.85 -1.94
C TYR A 116 -0.08 -4.25 -1.48
N THR A 117 0.10 -5.49 -1.06
CA THR A 117 1.39 -5.98 -0.56
C THR A 117 1.73 -7.31 -1.21
N ARG A 118 3.01 -7.53 -1.47
CA ARG A 118 3.57 -8.83 -1.85
C ARG A 118 4.29 -9.47 -0.67
N SER A 119 4.61 -8.69 0.37
CA SER A 119 5.25 -9.14 1.60
C SER A 119 4.47 -10.19 2.40
N TRP A 120 3.24 -10.55 2.01
CA TRP A 120 2.53 -11.70 2.55
C TRP A 120 3.26 -13.03 2.26
N THR A 121 4.13 -13.08 1.24
CA THR A 121 5.01 -14.24 0.96
C THR A 121 6.21 -14.33 1.90
N VAL A 122 6.46 -13.31 2.72
CA VAL A 122 7.61 -13.29 3.64
C VAL A 122 7.17 -13.86 5.00
N PRO A 123 7.63 -15.06 5.39
CA PRO A 123 7.07 -15.77 6.55
C PRO A 123 7.17 -14.97 7.87
N SER A 124 8.27 -14.24 8.06
CA SER A 124 8.50 -13.41 9.25
C SER A 124 7.58 -12.18 9.35
N LEU A 125 6.89 -11.82 8.25
CA LEU A 125 5.97 -10.68 8.19
C LEU A 125 4.51 -11.09 8.22
N LEU A 126 4.18 -12.31 7.76
CA LEU A 126 2.80 -12.75 7.54
C LEU A 126 1.93 -12.61 8.80
N ALA A 127 2.40 -13.08 9.97
CA ALA A 127 1.64 -12.98 11.22
C ALA A 127 1.30 -11.53 11.61
N ALA A 128 2.16 -10.56 11.29
CA ALA A 128 1.88 -9.15 11.56
C ALA A 128 0.92 -8.54 10.53
N LEU A 129 1.02 -8.96 9.26
CA LEU A 129 0.09 -8.56 8.21
C LEU A 129 -1.32 -9.09 8.48
N GLU A 130 -1.44 -10.33 8.97
CA GLU A 130 -2.70 -10.92 9.46
C GLU A 130 -3.34 -10.05 10.55
N GLN A 131 -2.59 -9.70 11.59
CA GLN A 131 -3.09 -8.82 12.65
C GLN A 131 -3.51 -7.44 12.13
N PHE A 132 -2.85 -6.95 11.08
CA PHE A 132 -3.15 -5.65 10.49
C PHE A 132 -4.42 -5.70 9.62
N ARG A 133 -4.54 -6.70 8.75
CA ARG A 133 -5.64 -6.80 7.78
C ARG A 133 -7.00 -7.10 8.42
N ILE A 134 -7.04 -7.76 9.57
CA ILE A 134 -8.31 -8.06 10.27
C ILE A 134 -8.96 -6.83 10.92
N ARG A 135 -8.29 -5.67 10.88
CA ARG A 135 -8.86 -4.42 11.40
C ARG A 135 -9.99 -3.95 10.47
N PRO A 136 -11.15 -3.55 11.01
CA PRO A 136 -12.32 -3.19 10.21
C PRO A 136 -12.10 -1.97 9.31
N ASN A 137 -11.11 -1.13 9.63
CA ASN A 137 -10.73 0.05 8.86
C ASN A 137 -9.45 -0.15 8.03
N VAL A 138 -9.05 -1.40 7.79
CA VAL A 138 -7.89 -1.76 6.97
C VAL A 138 -8.32 -2.69 5.84
N HIS A 139 -7.93 -2.33 4.62
CA HIS A 139 -8.21 -3.08 3.39
C HIS A 139 -6.89 -3.46 2.75
N LEU A 140 -6.35 -4.59 3.19
CA LEU A 140 -5.07 -5.11 2.71
C LEU A 140 -5.32 -6.18 1.66
N PHE A 141 -4.65 -6.04 0.52
CA PHE A 141 -4.74 -7.00 -0.58
C PHE A 141 -3.43 -7.76 -0.75
N ALA A 142 -3.55 -9.04 -1.04
CA ALA A 142 -2.47 -9.83 -1.58
C ALA A 142 -2.29 -9.41 -3.04
N SER A 143 -1.23 -8.68 -3.33
CA SER A 143 -0.82 -8.41 -4.71
C SER A 143 -0.14 -9.66 -5.23
N VAL A 144 -0.56 -10.10 -6.42
CA VAL A 144 -0.05 -11.34 -7.04
C VAL A 144 0.34 -11.08 -8.49
N ASP A 145 1.34 -11.83 -8.95
CA ASP A 145 1.67 -12.00 -10.36
C ASP A 145 1.82 -13.50 -10.67
N PRO A 146 2.00 -13.88 -11.95
CA PRO A 146 2.04 -15.29 -12.34
C PRO A 146 3.11 -16.12 -11.62
N GLY A 147 4.17 -15.50 -11.10
CA GLY A 147 5.26 -16.18 -10.40
C GLY A 147 5.04 -16.33 -8.89
N MET A 148 3.93 -15.85 -8.34
CA MET A 148 3.62 -15.93 -6.91
C MET A 148 2.70 -17.11 -6.60
N PRO A 149 2.82 -17.74 -5.41
CA PRO A 149 1.86 -18.76 -4.96
C PRO A 149 0.48 -18.14 -4.71
N ASP A 150 -0.51 -18.97 -4.37
CA ASP A 150 -1.79 -18.44 -3.91
C ASP A 150 -1.66 -17.84 -2.50
N PRO A 151 -2.34 -16.72 -2.21
CA PRO A 151 -2.32 -16.13 -0.89
C PRO A 151 -3.10 -16.99 0.12
N PRO A 152 -2.82 -16.84 1.43
CA PRO A 152 -3.58 -17.52 2.46
C PRO A 152 -5.09 -17.26 2.37
N PRO A 153 -5.94 -18.19 2.82
CA PRO A 153 -7.39 -18.03 2.78
C PRO A 153 -7.89 -16.72 3.43
N GLY A 154 -8.92 -16.14 2.83
CA GLY A 154 -9.57 -14.94 3.35
C GLY A 154 -8.87 -13.61 3.03
N TRP A 155 -7.79 -13.63 2.24
CA TRP A 155 -7.24 -12.41 1.65
C TRP A 155 -8.08 -11.95 0.46
N ARG A 156 -8.23 -10.62 0.33
CA ARG A 156 -8.59 -10.04 -0.96
C ARG A 156 -7.37 -10.04 -1.85
N VAL A 157 -7.54 -10.35 -3.12
CA VAL A 157 -6.46 -10.50 -4.08
C VAL A 157 -6.51 -9.38 -5.11
N ALA A 158 -5.33 -8.83 -5.39
CA ALA A 158 -5.08 -7.86 -6.45
C ALA A 158 -4.25 -8.55 -7.53
N TYR A 159 -4.93 -9.08 -8.53
CA TYR A 159 -4.35 -9.76 -9.67
C TYR A 159 -3.83 -8.77 -10.71
N LEU A 160 -2.83 -9.21 -11.47
CA LEU A 160 -2.57 -8.69 -12.80
C LEU A 160 -3.43 -9.46 -13.80
N ASP A 161 -3.89 -8.80 -14.86
CA ASP A 161 -4.70 -9.41 -15.92
C ASP A 161 -3.98 -10.52 -16.70
N ILE A 162 -2.65 -10.51 -16.68
CA ILE A 162 -1.81 -11.58 -17.23
C ILE A 162 -1.72 -12.83 -16.35
N ASP A 163 -2.23 -12.80 -15.11
CA ASP A 163 -2.22 -13.96 -14.23
C ASP A 163 -3.37 -14.91 -14.62
N PRO A 164 -3.10 -16.18 -14.94
CA PRO A 164 -4.16 -17.12 -15.36
C PRO A 164 -5.19 -17.40 -14.25
N ARG A 165 -4.86 -17.09 -12.99
CA ARG A 165 -5.78 -17.22 -11.85
C ARG A 165 -6.62 -15.97 -11.64
N ALA A 166 -6.43 -14.93 -12.45
CA ALA A 166 -7.05 -13.63 -12.26
C ALA A 166 -8.58 -13.73 -12.32
N HIS A 167 -9.21 -13.31 -11.23
CA HIS A 167 -10.66 -13.21 -11.14
C HIS A 167 -11.05 -12.04 -10.22
N GLY A 168 -12.24 -11.49 -10.43
CA GLY A 168 -12.76 -10.35 -9.69
C GLY A 168 -13.10 -9.18 -10.61
N VAL A 169 -13.32 -8.01 -10.01
CA VAL A 169 -13.73 -6.82 -10.75
C VAL A 169 -12.52 -6.19 -11.43
N PRO A 170 -12.55 -5.93 -12.75
CA PRO A 170 -11.53 -5.12 -13.41
C PRO A 170 -11.42 -3.76 -12.74
N CYS A 171 -10.21 -3.23 -12.57
CA CYS A 171 -10.02 -1.92 -11.95
C CYS A 171 -10.83 -0.85 -12.70
N LEU A 172 -11.87 -0.32 -12.04
CA LEU A 172 -12.83 0.60 -12.66
C LEU A 172 -12.16 1.88 -13.19
N HIS A 173 -11.07 2.32 -12.56
CA HIS A 173 -10.30 3.45 -13.07
C HIS A 173 -9.53 3.12 -14.37
N GLN A 174 -8.82 1.99 -14.40
CA GLN A 174 -8.09 1.56 -15.62
C GLN A 174 -9.05 1.18 -16.76
N SER A 175 -10.31 0.88 -16.44
CA SER A 175 -11.37 0.59 -17.40
C SER A 175 -12.11 1.85 -17.87
N GLY A 176 -11.72 3.04 -17.38
CA GLY A 176 -12.37 4.31 -17.75
C GLY A 176 -13.75 4.54 -17.12
N ILE A 177 -14.22 3.63 -16.26
CA ILE A 177 -15.54 3.69 -15.61
C ILE A 177 -15.54 4.72 -14.46
N ALA A 178 -14.44 4.83 -13.71
CA ALA A 178 -14.31 5.78 -12.60
C ALA A 178 -13.12 6.73 -12.81
N LYS A 179 -13.29 8.04 -12.52
CA LYS A 179 -12.21 9.02 -12.75
C LYS A 179 -11.03 8.81 -11.80
N SER A 180 -11.27 8.25 -10.61
CA SER A 180 -10.21 7.94 -9.64
C SER A 180 -10.64 6.88 -8.62
N CYS A 181 -9.68 6.40 -7.81
CA CYS A 181 -9.97 5.56 -6.65
C CYS A 181 -10.89 6.26 -5.64
N PHE A 182 -10.79 7.59 -5.49
CA PHE A 182 -11.63 8.36 -4.56
C PHE A 182 -13.11 8.33 -4.91
N GLU A 183 -13.41 8.33 -6.20
CA GLU A 183 -14.77 8.17 -6.72
C GLU A 183 -15.22 6.70 -6.66
N CYS A 184 -14.34 5.78 -7.08
CA CYS A 184 -14.64 4.34 -7.17
C CYS A 184 -14.89 3.68 -5.81
N ARG A 185 -14.06 3.98 -4.80
CA ARG A 185 -14.11 3.46 -3.42
C ARG A 185 -13.98 1.94 -3.22
N TYR A 186 -13.99 1.14 -4.29
CA TYR A 186 -14.00 -0.33 -4.22
C TYR A 186 -12.89 -0.94 -3.35
N CYS A 187 -11.67 -0.43 -3.45
CA CYS A 187 -10.51 -1.03 -2.75
C CYS A 187 -10.37 -0.60 -1.28
N PHE A 188 -11.19 0.34 -0.79
CA PHE A 188 -11.16 0.76 0.61
C PHE A 188 -12.55 0.69 1.27
N CYS A 189 -13.43 -0.12 0.70
CA CYS A 189 -14.72 -0.47 1.27
C CYS A 189 -14.76 -1.97 1.62
N ALA A 190 -15.41 -2.28 2.74
CA ALA A 190 -15.65 -3.65 3.19
C ALA A 190 -16.68 -4.37 2.29
N GLY A 191 -16.69 -5.71 2.35
CA GLY A 191 -17.64 -6.54 1.60
C GLY A 191 -17.41 -6.57 0.08
N LYS A 192 -16.26 -6.08 -0.40
CA LYS A 192 -15.87 -6.12 -1.82
C LYS A 192 -14.88 -7.25 -2.07
N GLY A 193 -14.90 -7.78 -3.29
CA GLY A 193 -14.06 -8.90 -3.68
C GLY A 193 -12.67 -8.49 -4.19
N ASN A 194 -12.11 -9.40 -4.98
CA ASN A 194 -10.84 -9.26 -5.67
C ASN A 194 -10.89 -8.16 -6.74
N VAL A 195 -9.73 -7.69 -7.15
CA VAL A 195 -9.56 -6.68 -8.22
C VAL A 195 -8.51 -7.15 -9.22
N VAL A 196 -8.75 -6.89 -10.50
CA VAL A 196 -7.82 -7.23 -11.59
C VAL A 196 -7.28 -5.95 -12.21
N PHE A 197 -5.95 -5.85 -12.32
CA PHE A 197 -5.26 -4.69 -12.88
C PHE A 197 -4.64 -5.00 -14.23
N LYS A 198 -4.78 -4.06 -15.18
CA LYS A 198 -4.01 -4.09 -16.43
C LYS A 198 -2.54 -3.80 -16.15
N VAL A 199 -1.63 -4.53 -16.81
CA VAL A 199 -0.19 -4.27 -16.81
C VAL A 199 0.11 -2.92 -17.52
N HIS A 200 1.18 -2.24 -17.10
CA HIS A 200 1.60 -0.91 -17.56
C HIS A 200 3.05 -0.89 -18.03
#